data_AF-A0A1I5MEF5-F1
#
_entry.id   AF-A0A1I5MEF5-F1
#
_cell.length_a   1.000
_cell.length_b   1.000
_cell.length_c   1.000
_cell.angle_alpha   90.00
_cell.angle_beta   90.00
_cell.angle_gamma   90.00
#
_symmetry.space_group_name_H-M   'P 1'
#
loop_
_entity.id
_entity.type
_entity.pdbx_description
1 polymer ?
#
loop_
_entity_poly.entity_id
_entity_poly.type
_entity_poly.pdbx_seq_one_letter_code
_entity_poly.pdbx_strand_id
1 'polypeptide(L)'
;MKAMVKAVIASLKIEKKKRDSSETATEEWFKDLTPSLLKIGAVTLAPSTETGRSSGLTFHYPPYAVGPYAEGQYVAFVPWESLKPFLAPEGTRIFGGARPKGDSDEQP
;
A
#
# COMPACT_ATOMS: atom_id res chain seq x y z
N MET A 1 -5.90 -3.36 12.77
CA MET A 1 -6.28 -2.62 11.53
C MET A 1 -5.93 -1.14 11.49
N LYS A 2 -6.04 -0.35 12.58
CA LYS A 2 -5.65 1.08 12.55
C LYS A 2 -4.20 1.33 12.08
N ALA A 3 -3.26 0.47 12.49
CA ALA A 3 -1.87 0.53 12.03
C ALA A 3 -1.73 0.31 10.51
N MET A 4 -2.51 -0.60 9.93
CA MET A 4 -2.53 -0.85 8.48
C MET A 4 -3.01 0.39 7.72
N VAL A 5 -4.11 1.01 8.16
CA VAL A 5 -4.64 2.23 7.53
C VAL A 5 -3.58 3.35 7.57
N LYS A 6 -2.88 3.51 8.70
CA LYS A 6 -1.78 4.49 8.82
C LYS A 6 -0.64 4.19 7.85
N ALA A 7 -0.25 2.92 7.71
CA ALA A 7 0.81 2.52 6.78
C ALA A 7 0.42 2.76 5.31
N VAL A 8 -0.83 2.45 4.95
CA VAL A 8 -1.41 2.73 3.64
C VAL A 8 -1.40 4.24 3.34
N ILE A 9 -1.91 5.07 4.26
CA ILE A 9 -1.94 6.53 4.08
C ILE A 9 -0.52 7.08 3.95
N ALA A 10 0.44 6.58 4.73
CA ALA A 10 1.84 6.98 4.60
C ALA A 10 2.41 6.64 3.22
N SER A 11 2.12 5.43 2.71
CA SER A 11 2.53 5.00 1.38
C SER A 11 1.91 5.86 0.27
N LEU A 12 0.59 6.14 0.36
CA LEU A 12 -0.10 7.04 -0.59
C LEU A 12 0.48 8.46 -0.59
N LYS A 13 0.84 9.00 0.58
CA LYS A 13 1.48 10.32 0.68
C LYS A 13 2.86 10.33 -0.01
N ILE A 14 3.64 9.26 0.13
CA ILE A 14 4.92 9.12 -0.57
C ILE A 14 4.69 9.07 -2.08
N GLU A 15 3.72 8.27 -2.53
CA GLU A 15 3.41 8.11 -3.95
C GLU A 15 2.91 9.41 -4.58
N LYS A 16 1.99 10.12 -3.92
CA LYS A 16 1.55 11.45 -4.35
C LYS A 16 2.70 12.45 -4.44
N LYS A 17 3.62 12.41 -3.49
CA LYS A 17 4.82 13.26 -3.54
C LYS A 17 5.71 12.94 -4.73
N LYS A 18 5.89 11.67 -5.10
CA LYS A 18 6.66 11.27 -6.30
C LYS A 18 6.04 11.76 -7.60
N ARG A 19 4.71 11.95 -7.62
CA ARG A 19 3.95 12.43 -8.79
C ARG A 19 3.70 13.94 -8.77
N ASP A 20 4.37 14.68 -7.88
CA ASP A 20 4.17 16.12 -7.67
C ASP A 20 2.69 16.50 -7.37
N SER A 21 1.94 15.61 -6.73
CA SER A 21 0.50 15.79 -6.37
C SER A 21 0.30 15.88 -4.85
N SER A 22 1.23 16.53 -4.14
CA SER A 22 1.20 16.59 -2.66
C SER A 22 0.03 17.41 -2.11
N GLU A 23 -0.50 18.34 -2.91
CA GLU A 23 -1.66 19.17 -2.60
C GLU A 23 -2.96 18.36 -2.45
N THR A 24 -3.04 17.18 -3.06
CA THR A 24 -4.19 16.27 -2.91
C THR A 24 -3.95 15.18 -1.88
N ALA A 25 -2.84 15.21 -1.15
CA ALA A 25 -2.52 14.27 -0.07
C ALA A 25 -3.19 14.64 1.27
N THR A 26 -4.48 14.98 1.22
CA THR A 26 -5.27 15.56 2.32
C THR A 26 -6.09 14.52 3.06
N GLU A 27 -6.56 14.88 4.26
CA GLU A 27 -7.49 14.03 5.02
C GLU A 27 -8.80 13.80 4.28
N GLU A 28 -9.27 14.79 3.52
CA GLU A 28 -10.52 14.70 2.75
C GLU A 28 -10.46 13.58 1.69
N TRP A 29 -9.32 13.43 1.01
CA TRP A 29 -9.10 12.35 0.04
C TRP A 29 -8.89 10.98 0.69
N PHE A 30 -8.58 10.93 1.98
CA PHE A 30 -8.32 9.68 2.71
C PHE A 30 -9.43 9.29 3.70
N LYS A 31 -10.49 10.10 3.84
CA LYS A 31 -11.54 9.93 4.86
C LYS A 31 -12.25 8.58 4.81
N ASP A 32 -12.37 8.00 3.61
CA ASP A 32 -13.06 6.72 3.41
C ASP A 32 -12.17 5.50 3.71
N LEU A 33 -10.85 5.70 3.91
CA LEU A 33 -9.90 4.67 4.33
C LEU A 33 -10.08 4.34 5.82
N THR A 34 -11.04 3.48 6.11
CA THR A 34 -11.37 3.06 7.48
C THR A 34 -10.76 1.69 7.83
N PRO A 35 -10.60 1.34 9.12
CA PRO A 35 -9.93 0.10 9.53
C PRO A 35 -10.82 -1.15 9.35
N SER A 36 -11.31 -1.38 8.13
CA SER A 36 -12.06 -2.56 7.72
C SER A 36 -11.58 -3.06 6.35
N LEU A 37 -11.64 -4.38 6.11
CA LEU A 37 -11.17 -4.98 4.85
C LEU A 37 -11.88 -4.42 3.62
N LEU A 38 -13.19 -4.11 3.73
CA LEU A 38 -13.99 -3.60 2.63
C LEU A 38 -13.77 -2.11 2.33
N LYS A 39 -13.10 -1.37 3.22
CA LYS A 39 -12.94 0.08 3.11
C LYS A 39 -11.49 0.54 3.02
N ILE A 40 -10.53 -0.30 3.40
CA ILE A 40 -9.12 0.05 3.30
C ILE A 40 -8.61 -0.01 1.85
N GLY A 41 -9.30 -0.70 0.94
CA GLY A 41 -8.92 -0.87 -0.47
C GLY A 41 -8.75 -2.33 -0.85
N ALA A 42 -8.84 -2.63 -2.15
CA ALA A 42 -8.58 -3.96 -2.67
C ALA A 42 -7.11 -4.33 -2.44
N VAL A 43 -6.83 -5.53 -1.94
CA VAL A 43 -5.50 -5.93 -1.47
C VAL A 43 -5.00 -7.17 -2.22
N THR A 44 -3.72 -7.16 -2.58
CA THR A 44 -2.99 -8.30 -3.15
C THR A 44 -1.68 -8.53 -2.39
N LEU A 45 -1.14 -9.75 -2.47
CA LEU A 45 0.24 -10.01 -2.04
C LEU A 45 1.21 -9.38 -3.04
N ALA A 46 2.29 -8.76 -2.55
CA ALA A 46 3.32 -8.18 -3.39
C ALA A 46 4.39 -9.24 -3.76
N PRO A 47 4.94 -9.21 -4.99
CA PRO A 47 6.06 -10.06 -5.37
C PRO A 47 7.23 -9.95 -4.38
N SER A 48 7.98 -11.04 -4.21
CA SER A 48 9.15 -11.09 -3.33
C SER A 48 10.39 -11.58 -4.07
N THR A 49 11.55 -11.12 -3.60
CA THR A 49 12.86 -11.71 -3.95
C THR A 49 13.08 -13.08 -3.32
N GLU A 50 12.24 -13.51 -2.37
CA GLU A 50 12.31 -14.83 -1.74
C GLU A 50 11.22 -15.75 -2.30
N THR A 51 11.60 -16.91 -2.82
CA THR A 51 10.68 -17.87 -3.45
C THR A 51 9.60 -18.33 -2.49
N GLY A 52 8.34 -18.26 -2.93
CA GLY A 52 7.18 -18.70 -2.15
C GLY A 52 6.77 -17.73 -1.04
N ARG A 53 7.36 -16.52 -1.00
CA ARG A 53 7.03 -15.47 -0.03
C ARG A 53 6.43 -14.24 -0.69
N SER A 54 5.78 -13.41 0.13
CA SER A 54 5.35 -12.06 -0.21
C SER A 54 6.22 -11.02 0.49
N SER A 55 6.61 -9.96 -0.23
CA SER A 55 7.37 -8.85 0.37
C SER A 55 6.49 -7.85 1.12
N GLY A 56 5.17 -7.99 1.02
CA GLY A 56 4.23 -7.07 1.65
C GLY A 56 2.83 -7.19 1.10
N LEU A 57 2.07 -6.11 1.27
CA LEU A 57 0.72 -5.97 0.75
C LEU A 57 0.65 -4.76 -0.18
N THR A 58 -0.05 -4.94 -1.29
CA THR A 58 -0.32 -3.88 -2.26
C THR A 58 -1.80 -3.57 -2.24
N PHE A 59 -2.14 -2.30 -1.99
CA PHE A 59 -3.51 -1.79 -2.00
C PHE A 59 -3.75 -0.97 -3.26
N HIS A 60 -4.88 -1.22 -3.91
CA HIS A 60 -5.23 -0.65 -5.21
C HIS A 60 -6.39 0.33 -5.09
N TYR A 61 -6.22 1.52 -5.66
CA TYR A 61 -7.19 2.60 -5.62
C TYR A 61 -7.51 3.08 -7.03
N PRO A 62 -8.76 2.92 -7.51
CA PRO A 62 -9.16 3.47 -8.80
C PRO A 62 -9.15 5.01 -8.77
N PRO A 63 -9.22 5.67 -9.94
CA PRO A 63 -9.41 7.12 -10.01
C PRO A 63 -10.60 7.57 -9.13
N TYR A 64 -10.49 8.78 -8.55
CA TYR A 64 -11.42 9.34 -7.56
C TYR A 64 -11.41 8.71 -6.15
N ALA A 65 -10.77 7.55 -5.94
CA ALA A 65 -10.80 6.93 -4.61
C ALA A 65 -9.93 7.66 -3.58
N VAL A 66 -8.77 8.17 -4.00
CA VAL A 66 -7.80 8.84 -3.12
C VAL A 66 -7.16 10.08 -3.75
N GLY A 67 -7.79 10.61 -4.79
CA GLY A 67 -7.31 11.78 -5.53
C GLY A 67 -8.20 12.07 -6.74
N PRO A 68 -8.05 13.25 -7.37
CA PRO A 68 -8.74 13.58 -8.63
C PRO A 68 -8.48 12.55 -9.73
N TYR A 69 -9.40 12.46 -10.68
CA TYR A 69 -9.26 11.56 -11.83
C TYR A 69 -8.00 11.76 -12.66
N ALA A 70 -7.53 13.00 -12.78
CA ALA A 70 -6.35 13.35 -13.56
C ALA A 70 -5.06 12.67 -13.04
N GLU A 71 -5.02 12.28 -11.77
CA GLU A 71 -3.89 11.57 -11.16
C GLU A 71 -3.90 10.05 -11.47
N GLY A 72 -5.01 9.56 -12.04
CA GLY A 72 -5.21 8.16 -12.36
C GLY A 72 -5.40 7.29 -11.12
N GLN A 73 -4.96 6.04 -11.22
CA GLN A 73 -4.99 5.07 -10.13
C GLN A 73 -3.77 5.23 -9.21
N TYR A 74 -3.96 4.90 -7.94
CA TYR A 74 -2.88 4.82 -6.95
C TYR A 74 -2.69 3.39 -6.47
N VAL A 75 -1.44 3.08 -6.16
CA VAL A 75 -1.02 1.84 -5.52
C VAL A 75 -0.30 2.20 -4.24
N ALA A 76 -0.68 1.57 -3.13
CA ALA A 76 -0.01 1.73 -1.84
C ALA A 76 0.65 0.41 -1.44
N PHE A 77 1.98 0.40 -1.40
CA PHE A 77 2.75 -0.73 -0.92
C PHE A 77 3.02 -0.59 0.58
N VAL A 78 2.71 -1.64 1.34
CA VAL A 78 3.03 -1.78 2.77
C VAL A 78 4.00 -2.94 2.94
N PRO A 79 5.26 -2.71 3.36
CA PRO A 79 6.24 -3.76 3.53
C PRO A 79 5.88 -4.68 4.69
N TRP A 80 6.17 -5.97 4.56
CA TRP A 80 5.83 -6.96 5.58
C TRP A 80 6.52 -6.71 6.94
N GLU A 81 7.66 -6.03 6.94
CA GLU A 81 8.37 -5.63 8.15
C GLU A 81 7.52 -4.70 9.03
N SER A 82 6.71 -3.82 8.42
CA SER A 82 5.76 -2.98 9.14
C SER A 82 4.59 -3.79 9.73
N LEU A 83 4.35 -5.00 9.20
CA LEU A 83 3.29 -5.89 9.64
C LEU A 83 3.73 -6.83 10.77
N LYS A 84 5.03 -7.08 10.93
CA LYS A 84 5.61 -8.03 11.91
C LYS A 84 4.95 -8.00 13.30
N PRO A 85 4.69 -6.83 13.93
CA PRO A 85 4.08 -6.79 15.27
C PRO A 85 2.62 -7.31 15.32
N PHE A 86 1.99 -7.46 14.16
CA PHE A 86 0.57 -7.79 14.01
C PHE A 86 0.32 -9.15 13.33
N LEU A 87 1.38 -9.84 12.89
CA LEU A 87 1.25 -11.13 12.23
C LEU A 87 1.04 -12.26 13.25
N ALA A 88 0.04 -13.10 12.99
CA ALA A 88 -0.03 -14.41 13.61
C ALA A 88 1.17 -15.28 13.16
N PRO A 89 1.52 -16.34 13.91
CA PRO A 89 2.61 -17.26 13.53
C PRO A 89 2.47 -17.85 12.12
N GLU A 90 1.26 -18.01 11.62
CA GLU A 90 0.98 -18.46 10.26
C GLU A 90 1.26 -17.36 9.23
N GLY A 91 0.98 -16.10 9.58
CA GLY A 91 1.27 -14.95 8.75
C GLY A 91 2.77 -14.76 8.51
N THR A 92 3.62 -15.06 9.50
CA THR A 92 5.08 -14.98 9.32
C THR A 92 5.63 -16.04 8.35
N ARG A 93 4.83 -17.04 7.98
CA ARG A 93 5.17 -18.02 6.94
C ARG A 93 4.86 -17.55 5.52
N ILE A 94 4.02 -16.53 5.37
CA ILE A 94 3.61 -15.99 4.07
C ILE A 94 4.58 -14.90 3.62
N PHE A 95 5.10 -14.12 4.58
CA PHE A 95 5.94 -12.97 4.27
C PHE A 95 7.43 -13.29 4.36
N GLY A 96 8.24 -12.58 3.56
CA GLY A 96 9.69 -12.75 3.45
C GLY A 96 10.25 -12.01 2.22
N GLY A 97 11.57 -11.92 2.16
CA GLY A 97 12.29 -11.17 1.11
C GLY A 97 11.95 -9.68 1.02
N ALA A 98 12.41 -9.06 -0.07
CA ALA A 98 12.19 -7.64 -0.39
C ALA A 98 11.32 -7.49 -1.65
N ARG A 99 10.76 -6.30 -1.86
CA ARG A 99 10.05 -5.96 -3.12
C ARG A 99 11.06 -5.91 -4.27
N PRO A 100 10.91 -6.70 -5.35
CA PRO A 100 11.83 -6.66 -6.49
C PRO A 100 11.88 -5.28 -7.14
N LYS A 101 13.04 -4.88 -7.68
CA LYS A 101 13.22 -3.56 -8.32
C LYS A 101 12.22 -3.30 -9.46
N GLY A 102 11.91 -4.29 -10.27
CA GLY A 102 10.96 -4.17 -11.38
C GLY A 102 9.48 -4.16 -10.96
N ASP A 103 9.20 -4.42 -9.68
CA ASP A 103 7.86 -4.29 -9.09
C ASP A 103 7.65 -2.95 -8.41
N SER A 104 8.74 -2.25 -8.04
CA SER A 104 8.68 -0.89 -7.53
C SER A 104 8.04 0.05 -8.55
N ASP A 105 7.22 1.00 -8.09
CA ASP A 105 6.60 2.05 -8.91
C ASP A 105 7.63 3.05 -9.52
N GLU A 106 8.91 2.71 -9.45
CA GLU A 106 10.02 3.39 -10.11
C GLU A 106 10.03 2.89 -11.55
N GLN A 107 9.22 3.53 -12.40
CA GLN A 107 9.20 3.25 -13.83
C GLN A 107 10.61 3.53 -14.42
N PRO A 108 11.13 2.68 -15.33
CA PRO A 108 12.46 2.84 -15.93
C PRO A 108 12.64 4.14 -16.70
#